data_AF-E5RGH2-F1
#
_entry.id   AF-E5RGH2-F1
#
_cell.length_a   1.000
_cell.length_b   1.000
_cell.length_c   1.000
_cell.angle_alpha   90.00
_cell.angle_beta   90.00
_cell.angle_gamma   90.00
#
_symmetry.space_group_name_H-M   'P 1'
#
loop_
_entity.id
_entity.type
_entity.pdbx_description
1 polymer ?
#
loop_
_entity_poly.entity_id
_entity_poly.type
_entity_poly.pdbx_seq_one_letter_code
_entity_poly.pdbx_strand_id
1 'polypeptide(L)'
;MPAATVDHSQRICEVWACNLDEEMKKIRQVIRKYNYVAMDTEFPGVVARPIGEFRSNADYQYQLLRCNVDLLKIIQLGLTFMNEQGEYPPGTSTWQFNFKFNLTEDMYAQDSIELLTTSGIQFKKHEEEGIETQYFAELLMTSGVVL
;
A
#
# COMPACT_ATOMS: atom_id res chain seq x y z
N MET A 1 19.25 23.58 14.65
CA MET A 1 20.12 22.65 13.92
C MET A 1 19.68 22.69 12.47
N PRO A 2 20.54 23.05 11.51
CA PRO A 2 20.15 23.04 10.11
C PRO A 2 20.07 21.59 9.64
N ALA A 3 18.88 21.18 9.19
CA ALA A 3 18.66 19.88 8.55
C ALA A 3 19.56 19.78 7.31
N ALA A 4 20.25 18.67 7.18
CA ALA A 4 21.13 18.40 6.06
C ALA A 4 20.35 18.55 4.75
N THR A 5 20.72 19.55 3.96
CA THR A 5 20.28 19.73 2.58
C THR A 5 21.03 18.71 1.72
N VAL A 6 20.47 17.51 1.59
CA VAL A 6 20.84 16.61 0.50
C VAL A 6 19.61 16.49 -0.38
N ASP A 7 19.70 17.07 -1.57
CA ASP A 7 18.69 16.96 -2.64
C ASP A 7 18.71 15.54 -3.20
N HIS A 8 18.32 14.58 -2.38
CA HIS A 8 17.86 13.28 -2.82
C HIS A 8 16.37 13.42 -2.99
N SER A 9 15.93 13.99 -4.12
CA SER A 9 14.52 14.00 -4.49
C SER A 9 13.95 12.60 -4.25
N GLN A 10 13.09 12.48 -3.24
CA GLN A 10 12.42 11.23 -2.92
C GLN A 10 11.64 10.83 -4.17
N ARG A 11 12.18 9.87 -4.92
CA ARG A 11 11.50 9.39 -6.12
C ARG A 11 10.56 8.28 -5.70
N ILE A 12 9.28 8.56 -5.90
CA ILE A 12 8.20 7.59 -5.86
C ILE A 12 8.25 6.80 -7.17
N CYS A 13 8.35 5.47 -7.06
CA CYS A 13 8.26 4.56 -8.18
C CYS A 13 6.88 3.92 -8.22
N GLU A 14 6.15 4.18 -9.31
CA GLU A 14 4.88 3.52 -9.60
C GLU A 14 5.12 2.07 -10.00
N VAL A 15 4.51 1.15 -9.25
CA VAL A 15 4.59 -0.29 -9.50
C VAL A 15 3.23 -0.80 -9.95
N TRP A 16 3.23 -1.45 -11.10
CA TRP A 16 2.11 -2.10 -11.76
C TRP A 16 2.47 -3.57 -12.02
N ALA A 17 1.55 -4.36 -12.57
CA ALA A 17 1.82 -5.77 -12.84
C ALA A 17 3.05 -6.00 -13.74
N CYS A 18 3.31 -5.09 -14.69
CA CYS A 18 4.37 -5.24 -15.68
C CYS A 18 5.80 -5.07 -15.12
N ASN A 19 5.98 -4.33 -14.03
CA ASN A 19 7.30 -4.06 -13.43
C ASN A 19 7.44 -4.59 -11.99
N LEU A 20 6.42 -5.27 -11.44
CA LEU A 20 6.42 -5.77 -10.08
C LEU A 20 7.68 -6.61 -9.74
N ASP A 21 8.03 -7.57 -10.59
CA ASP A 21 9.20 -8.43 -10.38
C ASP A 21 10.53 -7.66 -10.37
N GLU A 22 10.64 -6.62 -11.20
CA GLU A 22 11.84 -5.79 -11.27
C GLU A 22 11.99 -4.97 -9.98
N GLU A 23 10.91 -4.34 -9.55
CA GLU A 23 10.93 -3.48 -8.36
C GLU A 23 11.09 -4.29 -7.06
N MET A 24 10.47 -5.46 -6.96
CA MET A 24 10.66 -6.36 -5.82
C MET A 24 12.11 -6.87 -5.72
N LYS A 25 12.82 -7.06 -6.83
CA LYS A 25 14.27 -7.38 -6.81
C LYS A 25 15.10 -6.22 -6.28
N LYS A 26 14.75 -4.96 -6.59
CA LYS A 26 15.43 -3.78 -6.05
C LYS A 26 15.17 -3.64 -4.56
N ILE A 27 13.92 -3.82 -4.12
CA ILE A 27 13.53 -3.78 -2.70
C ILE A 27 14.32 -4.80 -1.87
N ARG A 28 14.51 -6.03 -2.37
CA ARG A 28 15.34 -7.07 -1.72
C ARG A 28 16.79 -6.64 -1.47
N GLN A 29 17.33 -5.72 -2.27
CA GLN A 29 18.66 -5.16 -2.03
C GLN A 29 18.63 -3.97 -1.07
N VAL A 30 17.60 -3.12 -1.20
CA VAL A 30 17.43 -1.91 -0.38
C VAL A 30 17.22 -2.25 1.09
N ILE A 31 16.33 -3.22 1.39
CA ILE A 31 15.97 -3.59 2.77
C ILE A 31 17.17 -4.03 3.62
N ARG A 32 18.25 -4.53 2.99
CA ARG A 32 19.48 -4.96 3.68
C ARG A 32 20.23 -3.80 4.37
N LYS A 33 20.08 -2.57 3.87
CA LYS A 33 20.74 -1.37 4.40
C LYS A 33 19.74 -0.35 4.96
N TYR A 34 18.52 -0.33 4.42
CA TYR A 34 17.46 0.59 4.77
C TYR A 34 16.29 -0.21 5.35
N ASN A 35 16.45 -0.61 6.62
CA ASN A 35 15.60 -1.57 7.33
C ASN A 35 14.40 -0.94 8.06
N TYR A 36 14.23 0.39 8.00
CA TYR A 36 13.04 1.07 8.49
C TYR A 36 12.07 1.26 7.33
N VAL A 37 10.88 0.68 7.43
CA VAL A 37 9.85 0.73 6.38
C VAL A 37 8.64 1.49 6.91
N ALA A 38 8.40 2.68 6.37
CA ALA A 38 7.13 3.38 6.55
C ALA A 38 6.13 2.86 5.51
N MET A 39 4.87 2.69 5.92
CA MET A 39 3.84 2.08 5.09
C MET A 39 2.53 2.87 5.21
N ASP A 40 1.83 2.98 4.09
CA ASP A 40 0.46 3.51 4.04
C ASP A 40 -0.36 2.78 2.96
N THR A 41 -1.68 2.76 3.10
CA THR A 41 -2.57 2.04 2.17
C THR A 41 -3.79 2.84 1.79
N GLU A 42 -4.19 2.74 0.53
CA GLU A 42 -5.49 3.24 0.07
C GLU A 42 -6.44 2.07 -0.19
N PHE A 43 -7.66 2.19 0.34
CA PHE A 43 -8.70 1.18 0.26
C PHE A 43 -10.07 1.84 0.09
N PRO A 44 -11.09 1.11 -0.40
CA PRO A 44 -12.36 1.70 -0.83
C PRO A 44 -13.33 2.03 0.33
N GLY A 45 -12.80 2.55 1.44
CA GLY A 45 -13.57 3.06 2.56
C GLY A 45 -14.16 2.01 3.49
N VAL A 46 -15.30 2.34 4.09
CA VAL A 46 -16.02 1.50 5.07
C VAL A 46 -17.45 1.33 4.59
N VAL A 47 -17.84 0.11 4.28
CA VAL A 47 -19.16 -0.23 3.70
C VAL A 47 -20.07 -0.98 4.68
N ALA A 48 -19.49 -1.58 5.72
CA ALA A 48 -20.21 -2.41 6.68
C ALA A 48 -19.99 -1.94 8.12
N ARG A 49 -21.02 -2.13 8.96
CA ARG A 49 -20.93 -1.99 10.42
C ARG A 49 -21.34 -3.32 11.06
N PRO A 50 -20.53 -3.88 11.97
CA PRO A 50 -20.87 -5.13 12.62
C PRO A 50 -22.07 -4.91 13.55
N ILE A 51 -23.00 -5.88 13.56
CA ILE A 51 -24.17 -5.89 14.45
C ILE A 51 -23.99 -7.05 15.42
N GLY A 52 -24.18 -6.81 16.73
CA GLY A 52 -24.10 -7.83 17.75
C GLY A 52 -23.64 -7.30 19.11
N GLU A 53 -23.32 -8.22 20.01
CA GLU A 53 -22.69 -7.90 21.29
C GLU A 53 -21.17 -7.86 21.15
N PHE A 54 -20.55 -6.86 21.78
CA PHE A 54 -19.09 -6.66 21.76
C PHE A 54 -18.58 -6.63 23.20
N ARG A 55 -17.43 -7.27 23.42
CA ARG A 55 -16.86 -7.40 24.78
C ARG A 55 -16.31 -6.09 25.32
N SER A 56 -15.91 -5.18 24.41
CA SER A 56 -15.37 -3.86 24.73
C SER A 56 -15.45 -2.95 23.50
N ASN A 57 -15.13 -1.66 23.69
CA ASN A 57 -14.97 -0.74 22.56
C ASN A 57 -13.83 -1.19 21.62
N ALA A 58 -12.73 -1.71 22.15
CA ALA A 58 -11.62 -2.22 21.34
C ALA A 58 -12.03 -3.43 20.48
N ASP A 59 -12.83 -4.34 21.05
CA ASP A 59 -13.39 -5.47 20.30
C ASP A 59 -14.30 -4.99 19.17
N TYR A 60 -15.19 -4.02 19.44
CA TYR A 60 -16.01 -3.40 18.39
C TYR A 60 -15.17 -2.78 17.27
N GLN A 61 -14.12 -2.02 17.58
CA GLN A 61 -13.23 -1.44 16.56
C GLN A 61 -12.52 -2.52 15.74
N TYR A 62 -12.06 -3.59 16.38
CA TYR A 62 -11.46 -4.72 15.68
C TYR A 62 -12.46 -5.43 14.75
N GLN A 63 -13.70 -5.70 15.22
CA GLN A 63 -14.72 -6.32 14.36
C GLN A 63 -15.12 -5.40 13.21
N LEU A 64 -15.17 -4.08 13.43
CA LEU A 64 -15.43 -3.10 12.38
C LEU A 64 -14.33 -3.11 11.32
N LEU A 65 -13.06 -3.11 11.74
CA LEU A 65 -11.92 -3.21 10.83
C LEU A 65 -11.96 -4.53 10.07
N ARG A 66 -12.07 -5.65 10.79
CA ARG A 66 -12.08 -7.01 10.23
C ARG A 66 -13.15 -7.18 9.16
N CYS A 67 -14.40 -6.81 9.45
CA CYS A 67 -15.48 -7.05 8.48
C CYS A 67 -15.29 -6.24 7.19
N ASN A 68 -14.72 -5.04 7.25
CA ASN A 68 -14.44 -4.25 6.05
C ASN A 68 -13.20 -4.77 5.32
N VAL A 69 -12.13 -5.15 6.02
CA VAL A 69 -10.93 -5.73 5.40
C VAL A 69 -11.25 -7.07 4.71
N ASP A 70 -12.12 -7.89 5.29
CA ASP A 70 -12.54 -9.17 4.69
C ASP A 70 -13.39 -8.97 3.41
N LEU A 71 -14.13 -7.86 3.30
CA LEU A 71 -15.04 -7.57 2.18
C LEU A 71 -14.40 -6.77 1.05
N LEU A 72 -13.41 -5.93 1.37
CA LEU A 72 -12.88 -4.92 0.47
C LEU A 72 -11.51 -5.32 -0.06
N LYS A 73 -11.22 -4.89 -1.29
CA LYS A 73 -9.91 -5.10 -1.91
C LYS A 73 -9.08 -3.83 -1.79
N ILE A 74 -7.80 -4.00 -1.48
CA ILE A 74 -6.82 -2.91 -1.44
C ILE A 74 -6.65 -2.28 -2.83
N ILE A 75 -6.42 -0.96 -2.89
CA ILE A 75 -6.21 -0.21 -4.13
C ILE A 75 -4.75 0.16 -4.29
N GLN A 76 -4.12 0.69 -3.23
CA GLN A 76 -2.69 1.00 -3.23
C GLN A 76 -1.99 0.64 -1.91
N LEU A 77 -0.69 0.39 -2.01
CA LEU A 77 0.22 0.29 -0.88
C LEU A 77 1.46 1.15 -1.18
N GLY A 78 1.79 2.08 -0.30
CA GLY A 78 3.03 2.84 -0.33
C GLY A 78 4.04 2.24 0.65
N LEU A 79 5.26 1.97 0.21
CA LEU A 79 6.38 1.55 1.06
C LEU A 79 7.56 2.51 0.89
N THR A 80 8.01 3.12 1.99
CA THR A 80 9.17 4.02 2.01
C THR A 80 10.27 3.44 2.88
N PHE A 81 11.49 3.35 2.36
CA PHE A 81 12.63 2.71 3.01
C PHE A 81 13.63 3.75 3.54
N MET A 82 14.07 3.57 4.78
CA MET A 82 15.03 4.43 5.49
C MET A 82 16.01 3.58 6.31
N ASN A 83 17.16 4.13 6.66
CA ASN A 83 18.06 3.54 7.66
C ASN A 83 17.77 4.11 9.06
N GLU A 84 18.51 3.65 10.06
CA GLU A 84 18.37 4.08 11.47
C GLU A 84 18.62 5.58 11.66
N GLN A 85 19.38 6.21 10.77
CA GLN A 85 19.67 7.65 10.78
C GLN A 85 18.59 8.47 10.06
N GLY A 86 17.56 7.82 9.49
CA GLY A 86 16.51 8.47 8.70
C GLY A 86 16.94 8.84 7.29
N GLU A 87 18.03 8.27 6.77
CA GLU A 87 18.51 8.50 5.41
C GLU A 87 17.84 7.55 4.43
N TYR A 88 17.59 8.04 3.22
CA TYR A 88 16.94 7.29 2.15
C TYR A 88 17.95 6.53 1.27
N PRO A 89 17.55 5.44 0.60
CA PRO A 89 18.34 4.83 -0.45
C PRO A 89 18.58 5.81 -1.61
N PRO A 90 19.77 5.78 -2.24
CA PRO A 90 20.04 6.62 -3.39
C PRO A 90 19.12 6.22 -4.56
N GLY A 91 18.43 7.20 -5.15
CA GLY A 91 17.50 6.97 -6.25
C GLY A 91 16.05 6.86 -5.79
N THR A 92 15.45 5.68 -5.91
CA THR A 92 14.07 5.41 -5.48
C THR A 92 14.06 5.06 -4.00
N SER A 93 13.26 5.77 -3.22
CA SER A 93 13.07 5.55 -1.79
C SER A 93 11.67 5.08 -1.43
N THR A 94 10.70 5.36 -2.29
CA THR A 94 9.29 5.02 -2.09
C THR A 94 8.78 4.23 -3.29
N TRP A 95 8.10 3.12 -3.01
CA TRP A 95 7.38 2.33 -4.01
C TRP A 95 5.88 2.44 -3.75
N GLN A 96 5.14 2.79 -4.79
CA GLN A 96 3.68 2.84 -4.77
C GLN A 96 3.14 1.69 -5.60
N PHE A 97 2.65 0.65 -4.93
CA PHE A 97 2.06 -0.53 -5.55
C PHE A 97 0.61 -0.26 -5.88
N ASN A 98 0.24 -0.43 -7.14
CA ASN A 98 -1.11 -0.23 -7.66
C ASN A 98 -1.77 -1.58 -7.90
N PHE A 99 -2.76 -1.92 -7.10
CA PHE A 99 -3.43 -3.24 -7.14
C PHE A 99 -4.61 -3.25 -8.09
N LYS A 100 -4.95 -4.45 -8.57
CA LYS A 100 -6.08 -4.65 -9.44
C LYS A 100 -7.40 -4.36 -8.72
N PHE A 101 -8.19 -3.46 -9.30
CA PHE A 101 -9.46 -3.03 -8.75
C PHE A 101 -10.46 -2.74 -9.87
N ASN A 102 -11.69 -3.26 -9.76
CA ASN A 102 -12.74 -3.10 -10.76
C ASN A 102 -13.98 -2.41 -10.15
N LEU A 103 -14.29 -1.19 -10.61
CA LEU A 103 -15.46 -0.42 -10.12
C LEU A 103 -16.82 -1.05 -10.49
N THR A 104 -16.86 -2.03 -11.38
CA THR A 104 -18.10 -2.73 -11.76
C THR A 104 -18.35 -3.96 -10.88
N GLU A 105 -17.28 -4.61 -10.43
CA GLU A 105 -17.35 -5.90 -9.74
C GLU A 105 -17.06 -5.81 -8.23
N ASP A 106 -16.11 -4.96 -7.84
CA ASP A 106 -15.60 -4.90 -6.47
C ASP A 106 -16.48 -3.99 -5.58
N MET A 107 -16.61 -4.34 -4.31
CA MET A 107 -17.34 -3.54 -3.33
C MET A 107 -16.57 -2.27 -2.94
N TYR A 108 -17.27 -1.15 -2.78
CA TYR A 108 -16.68 0.12 -2.35
C TYR A 108 -17.70 1.08 -1.72
N ALA A 109 -17.19 2.05 -0.95
CA ALA A 109 -17.94 3.23 -0.54
C ALA A 109 -17.81 4.34 -1.60
N GLN A 110 -18.94 4.88 -2.06
CA GLN A 110 -18.99 5.87 -3.14
C GLN A 110 -18.12 7.11 -2.84
N ASP A 111 -18.29 7.69 -1.65
CA ASP A 111 -17.53 8.87 -1.20
C ASP A 111 -16.01 8.62 -1.22
N SER A 112 -15.57 7.40 -0.93
CA SER A 112 -14.15 7.03 -0.95
C SER A 112 -13.61 6.93 -2.38
N ILE A 113 -14.38 6.39 -3.33
CA ILE A 113 -13.98 6.36 -4.74
C ILE A 113 -13.90 7.77 -5.32
N GLU A 114 -14.83 8.66 -4.97
CA GLU A 114 -14.81 10.05 -5.41
C GLU A 114 -13.59 10.80 -4.86
N LEU A 115 -13.27 10.60 -3.57
CA LEU A 115 -12.07 11.14 -2.95
C LEU A 115 -10.80 10.64 -3.66
N LEU A 116 -10.67 9.33 -3.85
CA LEU A 116 -9.51 8.71 -4.50
C LEU A 116 -9.35 9.16 -5.95
N THR A 117 -10.46 9.28 -6.70
CA THR A 117 -10.45 9.82 -8.06
C THR A 117 -9.94 11.26 -8.08
N THR A 118 -10.37 12.09 -7.12
CA THR A 118 -9.92 13.48 -6.96
C THR A 118 -8.44 13.57 -6.58
N SER A 119 -7.95 12.59 -5.81
CA SER A 119 -6.54 12.46 -5.46
C SER A 119 -5.64 11.93 -6.59
N GLY A 120 -6.21 11.59 -7.75
CA GLY A 120 -5.46 11.19 -8.95
C GLY A 120 -5.41 9.69 -9.23
N ILE A 121 -6.17 8.87 -8.51
CA ILE A 121 -6.26 7.42 -8.78
C ILE A 121 -6.93 7.18 -10.14
N GLN A 122 -6.25 6.42 -10.98
CA GLN A 122 -6.71 6.05 -12.32
C GLN A 122 -7.34 4.65 -12.31
N PHE A 123 -8.59 4.53 -11.87
CA PHE A 123 -9.26 3.22 -11.71
C PHE A 123 -9.26 2.35 -12.96
N LYS A 124 -9.38 2.93 -14.16
CA LYS A 124 -9.27 2.17 -15.41
C LYS A 124 -7.90 1.47 -15.55
N LYS A 125 -6.82 2.14 -15.13
CA LYS A 125 -5.48 1.56 -15.16
C LYS A 125 -5.31 0.49 -14.07
N HIS A 126 -5.92 0.66 -12.90
CA HIS A 126 -5.98 -0.40 -11.88
C HIS A 126 -6.69 -1.65 -12.41
N GLU A 127 -7.79 -1.49 -13.13
CA GLU A 127 -8.51 -2.62 -13.73
C GLU A 127 -7.66 -3.38 -14.78
N GLU A 128 -6.96 -2.64 -15.65
CA GLU A 128 -6.23 -3.19 -16.80
C GLU A 128 -4.80 -3.67 -16.45
N GLU A 129 -4.08 -2.95 -15.58
CA GLU A 129 -2.64 -3.13 -15.32
C GLU A 129 -2.31 -3.38 -13.84
N GLY A 130 -3.32 -3.43 -12.97
CA GLY A 130 -3.13 -3.57 -11.53
C GLY A 130 -2.51 -4.90 -11.11
N ILE A 131 -1.77 -4.86 -10.01
CA ILE A 131 -1.10 -6.02 -9.41
C ILE A 131 -2.13 -6.98 -8.82
N GLU A 132 -1.97 -8.28 -9.10
CA GLU A 132 -2.69 -9.35 -8.39
C GLU A 132 -2.12 -9.51 -6.96
N THR A 133 -2.98 -9.37 -5.95
CA THR A 133 -2.57 -9.31 -4.54
C THR A 133 -1.91 -10.59 -4.06
N GLN A 134 -2.33 -11.75 -4.57
CA GLN A 134 -1.74 -13.04 -4.21
C GLN A 134 -0.29 -13.15 -4.68
N TYR A 135 0.01 -12.67 -5.89
CA TYR A 135 1.37 -12.69 -6.41
C TYR A 135 2.27 -11.69 -5.68
N PHE A 136 1.75 -10.50 -5.37
CA PHE A 136 2.44 -9.55 -4.50
C PHE A 136 2.78 -10.17 -3.13
N ALA A 137 1.84 -10.86 -2.50
CA ALA A 137 2.06 -11.48 -1.19
C ALA A 137 3.19 -12.52 -1.23
N GLU A 138 3.27 -13.33 -2.28
CA GLU A 138 4.37 -14.28 -2.49
C GLU A 138 5.74 -13.57 -2.55
N LEU A 139 5.82 -12.51 -3.35
CA LEU A 139 7.05 -11.74 -3.51
C LEU A 139 7.45 -11.02 -2.21
N LEU A 140 6.47 -10.51 -1.46
CA LEU A 140 6.68 -9.84 -0.19
C LEU A 140 7.22 -10.81 0.86
N MET A 141 6.62 -12.00 1.02
CA MET A 141 7.09 -13.03 1.96
C MET A 141 8.53 -13.48 1.70
N THR A 142 8.99 -13.42 0.45
CA THR A 142 10.34 -13.81 0.04
C THR A 142 11.30 -12.62 -0.10
N SER A 143 10.88 -11.41 0.29
CA SER A 143 11.64 -10.17 0.07
C SER A 143 12.63 -9.83 1.19
N GLY A 144 12.40 -10.35 2.40
CA GLY A 144 13.09 -9.91 3.63
C GLY A 144 12.55 -8.60 4.21
N VAL A 145 11.48 -8.02 3.65
CA VAL A 145 10.72 -6.91 4.26
C VAL A 145 9.87 -7.39 5.42
N VAL A 146 9.33 -8.59 5.29
CA VAL A 146 8.58 -9.31 6.34
C VAL A 146 9.25 -10.64 6.58
N LEU A 147 9.15 -11.15 7.83
CA LEU A 147 9.80 -12.35 8.36
C LEU A 147 11.32 -12.22 8.55
#